data_AF-A0A1S9T4Q3-F1
#
_entry.id   AF-A0A1S9T4Q3-F1
#
_cell.length_a   1.000
_cell.length_b   1.000
_cell.length_c   1.000
_cell.angle_alpha   90.00
_cell.angle_beta   90.00
_cell.angle_gamma   90.00
#
_symmetry.space_group_name_H-M   'P 1'
#
loop_
_entity.id
_entity.type
_entity.pdbx_description
1 polymer ?
#
loop_
_entity_poly.entity_id
_entity_poly.type
_entity_poly.pdbx_seq_one_letter_code
_entity_poly.pdbx_strand_id
1 'polypeptide(L)'
;MSKSEETLSSIVEASYRLFAGHGIAKTTYTMIAEEVGIAKPSIYYYFKSKDALIESIFNELCAAMQFSSFFHTEEFTKENFIEKCVEIGFKMIDEQQKDPYFNRVLQEYVLLSSRNDMYKDRLLTVQTEYLNGFESLLTKANELQLIQNKNLVSKAHMLTLVLDNIGNFMMLHLDMDYKQIWIEAVNSIFESRD
;
A
#
# COMPACT_ATOMS: atom_id res chain seq x y z
N MET A 1 -11.42 -22.77 6.94
CA MET A 1 -10.81 -22.87 5.61
C MET A 1 -10.63 -24.34 5.29
N SER A 2 -10.60 -24.70 4.01
CA SER A 2 -10.23 -26.06 3.59
C SER A 2 -8.71 -26.23 3.68
N LYS A 3 -8.24 -27.48 3.81
CA LYS A 3 -6.80 -27.80 3.79
C LYS A 3 -6.09 -27.28 2.54
N SER A 4 -6.81 -27.23 1.41
CA SER A 4 -6.29 -26.68 0.15
C SER A 4 -6.05 -25.17 0.25
N GLU A 5 -7.02 -24.43 0.81
CA GLU A 5 -6.92 -22.99 1.03
C GLU A 5 -5.79 -22.62 2.02
N GLU A 6 -5.65 -23.39 3.10
CA GLU A 6 -4.56 -23.21 4.07
C GLU A 6 -3.17 -23.42 3.44
N THR A 7 -3.06 -24.43 2.56
CA THR A 7 -1.81 -24.70 1.83
C THR A 7 -1.51 -23.59 0.84
N LEU A 8 -2.51 -23.09 0.11
CA LEU A 8 -2.37 -21.96 -0.81
C LEU A 8 -1.88 -20.71 -0.08
N SER A 9 -2.54 -20.35 1.04
CA SER A 9 -2.14 -19.23 1.87
C SER A 9 -0.71 -19.37 2.39
N SER A 10 -0.32 -20.57 2.84
CA SER A 10 1.06 -20.83 3.29
C SER A 10 2.08 -20.66 2.16
N ILE A 11 1.76 -21.08 0.94
CA ILE A 11 2.62 -20.88 -0.25
C ILE A 11 2.78 -19.39 -0.55
N VAL A 12 1.69 -18.63 -0.53
CA VAL A 12 1.70 -17.18 -0.79
C VAL A 12 2.53 -16.45 0.28
N GLU A 13 2.29 -16.73 1.56
CA GLU A 13 3.04 -16.12 2.67
C GLU A 13 4.54 -16.46 2.64
N ALA A 14 4.89 -17.73 2.42
CA ALA A 14 6.28 -18.16 2.29
C ALA A 14 6.97 -17.46 1.12
N SER A 15 6.28 -17.37 -0.02
CA SER A 15 6.81 -16.68 -1.22
C SER A 15 7.02 -15.20 -0.97
N TYR A 16 6.06 -14.53 -0.30
CA TYR A 16 6.15 -13.14 0.09
C TYR A 16 7.38 -12.86 1.00
N ARG A 17 7.57 -13.68 2.04
CA ARG A 17 8.76 -13.58 2.91
C ARG A 17 10.07 -13.82 2.15
N LEU A 18 10.09 -14.83 1.28
CA LEU A 18 11.27 -15.14 0.47
C LEU A 18 11.59 -14.04 -0.55
N PHE A 19 10.57 -13.40 -1.15
CA PHE A 19 10.77 -12.22 -2.01
C PHE A 19 11.42 -11.08 -1.22
N ALA A 20 10.97 -10.83 -0.01
CA ALA A 20 11.55 -9.78 0.85
C ALA A 20 13.01 -10.06 1.25
N GLY A 21 13.38 -11.34 1.43
CA GLY A 21 14.72 -11.74 1.87
C GLY A 21 15.73 -12.03 0.76
N HIS A 22 15.27 -12.57 -0.37
CA HIS A 22 16.12 -13.05 -1.47
C HIS A 22 15.90 -12.30 -2.78
N GLY A 23 14.82 -11.52 -2.88
CA GLY A 23 14.34 -10.95 -4.13
C GLY A 23 13.51 -11.93 -4.95
N ILE A 24 12.67 -11.39 -5.84
CA ILE A 24 11.75 -12.18 -6.67
C ILE A 24 12.54 -13.08 -7.62
N ALA A 25 13.61 -12.55 -8.23
CA ALA A 25 14.40 -13.28 -9.22
C ALA A 25 15.05 -14.55 -8.63
N LYS A 26 15.60 -14.47 -7.41
CA LYS A 26 16.34 -15.58 -6.79
C LYS A 26 15.46 -16.60 -6.05
N THR A 27 14.22 -16.24 -5.73
CA THR A 27 13.29 -17.15 -5.05
C THR A 27 12.89 -18.31 -5.96
N THR A 28 13.00 -19.55 -5.49
CA THR A 28 12.65 -20.75 -6.27
C THR A 28 11.51 -21.54 -5.63
N TYR A 29 10.80 -22.34 -6.43
CA TYR A 29 9.80 -23.28 -5.89
C TYR A 29 10.38 -24.29 -4.91
N THR A 30 11.67 -24.62 -5.02
CA THR A 30 12.32 -25.49 -4.03
C THR A 30 12.37 -24.78 -2.67
N MET A 31 12.81 -23.52 -2.62
CA MET A 31 12.84 -22.73 -1.38
C MET A 31 11.45 -22.56 -0.77
N ILE A 32 10.44 -22.27 -1.60
CA ILE A 32 9.05 -22.13 -1.13
C ILE A 32 8.52 -23.46 -0.58
N ALA A 33 8.79 -24.58 -1.25
CA ALA A 33 8.33 -25.90 -0.81
C ALA A 33 8.97 -26.30 0.53
N GLU A 34 10.26 -26.01 0.70
CA GLU A 34 11.00 -26.23 1.94
C GLU A 34 10.46 -25.36 3.09
N GLU A 35 10.24 -24.07 2.86
CA GLU A 35 9.69 -23.12 3.85
C GLU A 35 8.28 -23.54 4.31
N VAL A 36 7.44 -24.03 3.40
CA VAL A 36 6.07 -24.47 3.71
C VAL A 36 6.02 -25.90 4.28
N GLY A 37 7.06 -26.72 4.05
CA GLY A 37 7.08 -28.12 4.44
C GLY A 37 6.25 -29.05 3.54
N ILE A 38 6.17 -28.73 2.23
CA ILE A 38 5.45 -29.52 1.22
C ILE A 38 6.38 -30.03 0.12
N ALA A 39 5.90 -30.98 -0.69
CA ALA A 39 6.65 -31.42 -1.86
C ALA A 39 6.59 -30.36 -2.97
N LYS A 40 7.70 -30.11 -3.67
CA LYS A 40 7.76 -29.16 -4.80
C LYS A 40 6.66 -29.35 -5.85
N PRO A 41 6.27 -30.58 -6.26
CA PRO A 41 5.13 -30.78 -7.18
C PRO A 41 3.80 -30.21 -6.66
N SER A 42 3.61 -30.11 -5.34
CA SER A 42 2.41 -29.53 -4.74
C SER A 42 2.25 -28.04 -5.07
N ILE A 43 3.33 -27.30 -5.30
CA ILE A 43 3.24 -25.89 -5.71
C ILE A 43 2.63 -25.77 -7.11
N TYR A 44 2.97 -26.67 -8.03
CA TYR A 44 2.44 -26.68 -9.40
C TYR A 44 0.94 -26.98 -9.47
N TYR A 45 0.36 -27.56 -8.42
CA TYR A 45 -1.09 -27.72 -8.29
C TYR A 45 -1.79 -26.36 -8.14
N TYR A 46 -1.18 -25.42 -7.41
CA TYR A 46 -1.74 -24.09 -7.16
C TYR A 46 -1.32 -23.05 -8.20
N PHE A 47 -0.04 -23.07 -8.62
CA PHE A 47 0.52 -22.08 -9.53
C PHE A 47 1.17 -22.73 -10.74
N LYS A 48 0.57 -22.51 -11.91
CA LYS A 48 1.03 -23.07 -13.20
C LYS A 48 2.41 -22.57 -13.62
N SER A 49 2.80 -21.37 -13.18
CA SER A 49 4.10 -20.76 -13.46
C SER A 49 4.52 -19.86 -12.29
N LYS A 50 5.82 -19.58 -12.21
CA LYS A 50 6.37 -18.64 -11.22
C LYS A 50 5.78 -17.24 -11.41
N ASP A 51 5.54 -16.84 -12.66
CA ASP A 51 4.91 -15.57 -12.99
C ASP A 51 3.49 -15.48 -12.41
N ALA A 52 2.69 -16.55 -12.50
CA ALA A 52 1.35 -16.56 -11.91
C ALA A 52 1.35 -16.38 -10.38
N LEU A 53 2.35 -16.94 -9.69
CA LEU A 53 2.55 -16.73 -8.25
C LEU A 53 2.97 -15.27 -7.95
N ILE A 54 3.93 -14.74 -8.72
CA ILE A 54 4.40 -13.36 -8.58
C ILE A 54 3.24 -12.38 -8.82
N GLU A 55 2.44 -12.60 -9.85
CA GLU A 55 1.27 -11.79 -10.19
C GLU A 55 0.19 -11.87 -9.11
N SER A 56 -0.06 -13.06 -8.53
CA SER A 56 -1.04 -13.23 -7.45
C SER A 56 -0.69 -12.36 -6.24
N ILE A 57 0.56 -12.44 -5.76
CA ILE A 57 1.05 -11.65 -4.62
C ILE A 57 1.01 -10.16 -4.96
N PHE A 58 1.37 -9.79 -6.19
CA PHE A 58 1.32 -8.40 -6.62
C PHE A 58 -0.09 -7.83 -6.60
N ASN A 59 -1.06 -8.60 -7.08
CA ASN A 59 -2.45 -8.18 -7.12
C ASN A 59 -3.02 -7.99 -5.69
N GLU A 60 -2.65 -8.86 -4.75
CA GLU A 60 -3.00 -8.71 -3.33
C GLU A 60 -2.40 -7.43 -2.74
N LEU A 61 -1.13 -7.14 -3.01
CA LEU A 61 -0.48 -5.90 -2.58
C LEU A 61 -1.17 -4.66 -3.17
N CYS A 62 -1.44 -4.66 -4.48
CA CYS A 62 -2.14 -3.56 -5.13
C CYS A 62 -3.53 -3.33 -4.53
N ALA A 63 -4.29 -4.39 -4.23
CA ALA A 63 -5.60 -4.29 -3.60
C ALA A 63 -5.50 -3.70 -2.17
N ALA A 64 -4.52 -4.13 -1.39
CA ALA A 64 -4.29 -3.60 -0.05
C ALA A 64 -3.91 -2.11 -0.06
N MET A 65 -3.25 -1.62 -1.11
CA MET A 65 -2.83 -0.22 -1.26
C MET A 65 -3.93 0.71 -1.82
N GLN A 66 -5.08 0.20 -2.23
CA GLN A 66 -6.13 1.06 -2.79
C GLN A 66 -6.61 2.09 -1.78
N PHE A 67 -6.85 3.32 -2.24
CA PHE A 67 -7.34 4.40 -1.39
C PHE A 67 -8.61 4.03 -0.62
N SER A 68 -9.55 3.38 -1.32
CA SER A 68 -10.83 2.92 -0.75
C SER A 68 -10.70 1.82 0.30
N SER A 69 -9.52 1.20 0.46
CA SER A 69 -9.25 0.24 1.54
C SER A 69 -9.12 0.92 2.90
N PHE A 70 -8.90 2.24 2.92
CA PHE A 70 -8.70 3.03 4.14
C PHE A 70 -9.65 4.23 4.23
N PHE A 71 -9.89 4.91 3.11
CA PHE A 71 -10.67 6.13 3.05
C PHE A 71 -12.05 5.85 2.45
N HIS A 72 -13.01 5.61 3.34
CA HIS A 72 -14.43 5.54 3.02
C HIS A 72 -15.05 6.94 3.07
N THR A 73 -15.03 7.64 1.93
CA THR A 73 -15.41 9.07 1.83
C THR A 73 -16.83 9.38 2.33
N GLU A 74 -17.73 8.41 2.30
CA GLU A 74 -19.10 8.47 2.80
C GLU A 74 -19.19 8.61 4.33
N GLU A 75 -18.15 8.23 5.06
CA GLU A 75 -18.12 8.31 6.53
C GLU A 75 -17.55 9.63 7.06
N PHE A 76 -17.17 10.55 6.16
CA PHE A 76 -16.63 11.87 6.51
C PHE A 76 -17.77 12.88 6.67
N THR A 77 -17.84 13.49 7.85
CA THR A 77 -18.75 14.58 8.19
C THR A 77 -17.96 15.84 8.49
N LYS A 78 -18.66 16.96 8.72
CA LYS A 78 -18.00 18.23 9.05
C LYS A 78 -17.25 18.15 10.39
N GLU A 79 -17.78 17.38 11.34
CA GLU A 79 -17.31 17.30 12.72
C GLU A 79 -16.10 16.39 12.87
N ASN A 80 -16.02 15.32 12.08
CA ASN A 80 -14.98 14.30 12.23
C ASN A 80 -13.86 14.40 11.18
N PHE A 81 -13.95 15.31 10.21
CA PHE A 81 -13.15 15.23 8.99
C PHE A 81 -11.64 15.17 9.24
N ILE A 82 -11.12 16.15 9.99
CA ILE A 82 -9.69 16.30 10.26
C ILE A 82 -9.19 15.15 11.14
N GLU A 83 -9.90 14.88 12.24
CA GLU A 83 -9.57 13.78 13.16
C GLU A 83 -9.52 12.44 12.43
N LYS A 84 -10.53 12.15 11.60
CA LYS A 84 -10.60 10.92 10.81
C LYS A 84 -9.47 10.81 9.78
N CYS A 85 -9.10 11.91 9.11
CA CYS A 85 -7.91 11.92 8.23
C CYS A 85 -6.63 11.57 9.01
N VAL A 86 -6.46 12.13 10.20
CA VAL A 86 -5.31 11.87 11.08
C VAL A 86 -5.29 10.40 11.51
N GLU A 87 -6.41 9.90 12.04
CA GLU A 87 -6.55 8.52 12.50
C GLU A 87 -6.30 7.49 11.39
N ILE A 88 -6.85 7.72 10.19
CA ILE A 88 -6.63 6.84 9.05
C ILE A 88 -5.15 6.82 8.67
N GLY A 89 -4.50 7.98 8.54
CA GLY A 89 -3.07 8.00 8.21
C GLY A 89 -2.21 7.31 9.27
N PHE A 90 -2.53 7.47 10.57
CA PHE A 90 -1.87 6.70 11.63
C PHE A 90 -2.07 5.21 11.47
N LYS A 91 -3.31 4.76 11.26
CA LYS A 91 -3.62 3.35 11.06
C LYS A 91 -2.85 2.77 9.88
N MET A 92 -2.82 3.48 8.75
CA MET A 92 -2.09 3.06 7.55
C MET A 92 -0.61 2.86 7.83
N ILE A 93 0.02 3.84 8.47
CA ILE A 93 1.45 3.81 8.76
C ILE A 93 1.77 2.74 9.82
N ASP A 94 0.94 2.60 10.86
CA ASP A 94 1.08 1.59 11.90
C ASP A 94 0.90 0.17 11.36
N GLU A 95 -0.05 -0.04 10.45
CA GLU A 95 -0.26 -1.33 9.78
C GLU A 95 0.89 -1.69 8.87
N GLN A 96 1.44 -0.71 8.12
CA GLN A 96 2.64 -0.91 7.32
C GLN A 96 3.85 -1.30 8.19
N GLN A 97 4.00 -0.74 9.40
CA GLN A 97 5.08 -1.12 10.32
C GLN A 97 4.95 -2.55 10.86
N LYS A 98 3.73 -3.08 10.99
CA LYS A 98 3.52 -4.46 11.46
C LYS A 98 4.01 -5.50 10.45
N ASP A 99 4.10 -5.13 9.18
CA ASP A 99 4.65 -5.98 8.13
C ASP A 99 6.09 -5.54 7.76
N PRO A 100 7.13 -6.19 8.33
CA PRO A 100 8.52 -5.84 8.04
C PRO A 100 8.95 -6.18 6.60
N TYR A 101 8.12 -6.89 5.83
CA TYR A 101 8.42 -7.33 4.48
C TYR A 101 7.86 -6.41 3.40
N PHE A 102 6.76 -5.70 3.69
CA PHE A 102 5.99 -4.91 2.72
C PHE A 102 6.84 -4.00 1.83
N ASN A 103 7.64 -3.13 2.43
CA ASN A 103 8.46 -2.18 1.66
C ASN A 103 9.48 -2.87 0.75
N ARG A 104 10.10 -3.96 1.23
CA ARG A 104 11.10 -4.71 0.47
C ARG A 104 10.46 -5.42 -0.72
N VAL A 105 9.29 -6.04 -0.51
CA VAL A 105 8.57 -6.72 -1.58
C VAL A 105 8.05 -5.70 -2.60
N LEU A 106 7.50 -4.57 -2.15
CA LEU A 106 7.07 -3.49 -3.05
C LEU A 106 8.23 -2.98 -3.92
N GLN A 107 9.43 -2.83 -3.36
CA GLN A 107 10.62 -2.45 -4.12
C GLN A 107 11.01 -3.46 -5.21
N GLU A 108 10.88 -4.76 -4.95
CA GLU A 108 11.09 -5.78 -5.98
C GLU A 108 10.09 -5.63 -7.12
N TYR A 109 8.83 -5.31 -6.84
CA TYR A 109 7.82 -5.03 -7.88
C TYR A 109 8.07 -3.72 -8.63
N VAL A 110 8.54 -2.68 -7.95
CA VAL A 110 9.01 -1.44 -8.61
C VAL A 110 10.17 -1.76 -9.55
N LEU A 111 11.13 -2.58 -9.13
CA LEU A 111 12.23 -3.01 -9.99
C LEU A 111 11.72 -3.82 -11.19
N LEU A 112 10.78 -4.75 -10.99
CA LEU A 112 10.15 -5.51 -12.08
C LEU A 112 9.42 -4.60 -13.07
N SER A 113 8.76 -3.54 -12.59
CA SER A 113 8.02 -2.60 -13.43
C SER A 113 8.91 -1.86 -14.44
N SER A 114 10.21 -1.70 -14.14
CA SER A 114 11.16 -1.10 -15.07
C SER A 114 11.40 -1.93 -16.35
N ARG A 115 10.95 -3.20 -16.37
CA ARG A 115 11.19 -4.17 -17.45
C ARG A 115 9.92 -4.83 -17.96
N ASN A 116 8.76 -4.53 -17.37
CA ASN A 116 7.49 -5.18 -17.71
C ASN A 116 6.33 -4.19 -17.51
N ASP A 117 5.67 -3.87 -18.62
CA ASP A 117 4.62 -2.85 -18.69
C ASP A 117 3.38 -3.22 -17.85
N MET A 118 3.07 -4.50 -17.67
CA MET A 118 1.93 -4.90 -16.85
C MET A 118 2.10 -4.44 -15.39
N TYR A 119 3.28 -4.68 -14.79
CA TYR A 119 3.56 -4.23 -13.42
C TYR A 119 3.61 -2.70 -13.34
N LYS A 120 4.18 -2.06 -14.35
CA LYS A 120 4.23 -0.59 -14.46
C LYS A 120 2.84 0.03 -14.52
N ASP A 121 2.00 -0.42 -15.44
CA ASP A 121 0.65 0.11 -15.64
C ASP A 121 -0.22 -0.12 -14.40
N ARG A 122 -0.03 -1.25 -13.72
CA ARG A 122 -0.74 -1.53 -12.46
C ARG A 122 -0.27 -0.63 -11.31
N LEU A 123 1.04 -0.41 -11.14
CA LEU A 123 1.56 0.55 -10.16
C LEU A 123 1.09 1.97 -10.45
N LEU A 124 1.10 2.38 -11.73
CA LEU A 124 0.57 3.68 -12.16
C LEU A 124 -0.93 3.79 -11.87
N THR A 125 -1.69 2.72 -12.06
CA THR A 125 -3.12 2.68 -11.72
C THR A 125 -3.32 2.91 -10.23
N VAL A 126 -2.59 2.19 -9.37
CA VAL A 126 -2.66 2.37 -7.90
C VAL A 126 -2.32 3.80 -7.50
N GLN A 127 -1.22 4.37 -8.02
CA GLN A 127 -0.83 5.76 -7.71
C GLN A 127 -1.88 6.77 -8.18
N THR A 128 -2.43 6.57 -9.38
CA THR A 128 -3.46 7.46 -9.94
C THR A 128 -4.77 7.37 -9.14
N GLU A 129 -5.20 6.16 -8.76
CA GLU A 129 -6.36 5.96 -7.88
C GLU A 129 -6.16 6.64 -6.53
N TYR A 130 -4.95 6.60 -5.99
CA TYR A 130 -4.61 7.23 -4.72
C TYR A 130 -4.68 8.75 -4.76
N LEU A 131 -4.08 9.37 -5.79
CA LEU A 131 -4.17 10.82 -6.04
C LEU A 131 -5.63 11.27 -6.23
N ASN A 132 -6.39 10.56 -7.08
CA ASN A 132 -7.80 10.85 -7.32
C ASN A 132 -8.67 10.68 -6.06
N GLY A 133 -8.30 9.73 -5.19
CA GLY A 133 -8.94 9.50 -3.91
C GLY A 133 -8.81 10.71 -2.98
N PHE A 134 -7.59 11.24 -2.80
CA PHE A 134 -7.37 12.45 -2.01
C PHE A 134 -8.01 13.69 -2.65
N GLU A 135 -8.04 13.81 -3.98
CA GLU A 135 -8.77 14.88 -4.67
C GLU A 135 -10.28 14.82 -4.39
N SER A 136 -10.87 13.62 -4.41
CA SER A 136 -12.27 13.39 -4.08
C SER A 136 -12.56 13.71 -2.61
N LEU A 137 -11.67 13.31 -1.72
CA LEU A 137 -11.76 13.61 -0.29
C LEU A 137 -11.72 15.13 -0.03
N LEU A 138 -10.78 15.87 -0.65
CA LEU A 138 -10.73 17.33 -0.47
C LEU A 138 -11.89 18.04 -1.17
N THR A 139 -12.42 17.49 -2.26
CA THR A 139 -13.68 17.99 -2.86
C THR A 139 -14.82 17.88 -1.87
N LYS A 140 -14.94 16.75 -1.16
CA LYS A 140 -15.92 16.56 -0.08
C LYS A 140 -15.72 17.54 1.07
N ALA A 141 -14.48 17.81 1.48
CA ALA A 141 -14.17 18.82 2.49
C ALA A 141 -14.65 20.22 2.07
N ASN A 142 -14.48 20.58 0.80
CA ASN A 142 -14.95 21.84 0.25
C ASN A 142 -16.49 21.91 0.22
N GLU A 143 -17.19 20.82 -0.15
CA GLU A 143 -18.66 20.73 -0.08
C GLU A 143 -19.19 20.89 1.35
N LEU A 144 -18.47 20.34 2.35
CA LEU A 144 -18.75 20.50 3.78
C LEU A 144 -18.34 21.87 4.33
N GLN A 145 -17.81 22.77 3.48
CA GLN A 145 -17.36 24.12 3.83
C GLN A 145 -16.22 24.14 4.86
N LEU A 146 -15.37 23.11 4.86
CA LEU A 146 -14.20 23.02 5.73
C LEU A 146 -12.96 23.69 5.13
N ILE A 147 -12.90 23.77 3.80
CA ILE A 147 -11.79 24.40 3.06
C ILE A 147 -12.34 25.25 1.93
N GLN A 148 -11.58 26.26 1.51
CA GLN A 148 -11.88 27.01 0.29
C GLN A 148 -11.36 26.26 -0.94
N ASN A 149 -12.09 26.33 -2.06
CA ASN A 149 -11.75 25.72 -3.35
C ASN A 149 -10.55 26.39 -4.07
N LYS A 150 -9.43 26.57 -3.38
CA LYS A 150 -8.16 27.04 -3.96
C LYS A 150 -7.15 25.91 -3.89
N ASN A 151 -6.59 25.55 -5.05
CA ASN A 151 -5.48 24.59 -5.18
C ASN A 151 -5.77 23.20 -4.59
N LEU A 152 -7.02 22.72 -4.64
CA LEU A 152 -7.41 21.42 -4.06
C LEU A 152 -6.57 20.25 -4.59
N VAL A 153 -6.32 20.24 -5.90
CA VAL A 153 -5.48 19.21 -6.56
C VAL A 153 -4.07 19.19 -5.96
N SER A 154 -3.41 20.34 -5.89
CA SER A 154 -2.06 20.44 -5.31
C SER A 154 -2.03 20.04 -3.83
N LYS A 155 -3.06 20.43 -3.06
CA LYS A 155 -3.20 20.05 -1.65
C LYS A 155 -3.40 18.54 -1.48
N ALA A 156 -4.20 17.91 -2.33
CA ALA A 156 -4.42 16.46 -2.33
C ALA A 156 -3.13 15.70 -2.67
N HIS A 157 -2.39 16.18 -3.67
CA HIS A 157 -1.11 15.59 -4.06
C HIS A 157 -0.06 15.74 -2.96
N MET A 158 -0.05 16.87 -2.24
CA MET A 158 0.83 17.05 -1.07
C MET A 158 0.56 16.00 0.01
N LEU A 159 -0.71 15.78 0.39
CA LEU A 159 -1.07 14.76 1.38
C LEU A 159 -0.65 13.35 0.92
N THR A 160 -0.90 13.03 -0.35
CA THR A 160 -0.48 11.76 -0.96
C THR A 160 1.03 11.57 -0.83
N LEU A 161 1.81 12.56 -1.26
CA LEU A 161 3.28 12.49 -1.23
C LEU A 161 3.84 12.39 0.19
N VAL A 162 3.27 13.09 1.16
CA VAL A 162 3.69 12.97 2.57
C VAL A 162 3.46 11.55 3.07
N LEU A 163 2.26 11.00 2.86
CA LEU A 163 1.90 9.67 3.33
C LEU A 163 2.75 8.58 2.67
N ASP A 164 2.93 8.64 1.34
CA ASP A 164 3.76 7.71 0.58
C ASP A 164 5.23 7.70 1.05
N ASN A 165 5.78 8.89 1.36
CA ASN A 165 7.20 8.99 1.73
C ASN A 165 7.49 8.57 3.17
N ILE A 166 6.54 8.73 4.09
CA ILE A 166 6.73 8.30 5.48
C ILE A 166 7.14 6.82 5.53
N GLY A 167 6.43 5.95 4.80
CA GLY A 167 6.74 4.52 4.75
C GLY A 167 8.14 4.21 4.21
N ASN A 168 8.62 4.98 3.22
CA ASN A 168 9.97 4.82 2.66
C ASN A 168 11.07 5.17 3.67
N PHE A 169 10.92 6.26 4.42
CA PHE A 169 11.92 6.65 5.42
C PHE A 169 11.95 5.71 6.63
N MET A 170 10.79 5.18 7.03
CA MET A 170 10.72 4.16 8.08
C MET A 170 11.50 2.90 7.71
N MET A 171 11.49 2.50 6.44
CA MET A 171 12.30 1.37 5.96
C MET A 171 13.80 1.58 6.18
N LEU A 172 14.27 2.84 6.14
CA LEU A 172 15.67 3.20 6.37
C LEU A 172 16.01 3.25 7.87
N HIS A 173 15.09 2.86 8.75
CA HIS A 173 15.21 2.97 10.21
C HIS A 173 15.53 4.40 10.67
N LEU A 174 15.07 5.40 9.91
CA LEU A 174 15.16 6.79 10.31
C LEU A 174 14.12 7.07 11.38
N ASP A 175 14.57 7.47 12.57
CA ASP A 175 13.68 7.88 13.65
C ASP A 175 13.05 9.23 13.29
N MET A 176 11.74 9.22 13.08
CA MET A 176 10.95 10.41 12.75
C MET A 176 9.62 10.35 13.48
N ASP A 177 9.19 11.51 13.98
CA ASP A 177 7.84 11.69 14.49
C ASP A 177 6.84 11.82 13.31
N TYR A 178 6.59 10.70 12.65
CA TYR A 178 5.65 10.63 11.54
C TYR A 178 4.24 11.05 11.94
N LYS A 179 3.87 10.84 13.22
CA LYS A 179 2.55 11.22 13.71
C LYS A 179 2.41 12.73 13.69
N GLN A 180 3.40 13.44 14.21
CA GLN A 180 3.41 14.90 14.13
C GLN A 180 3.49 15.38 12.67
N ILE A 181 4.35 14.77 11.84
CA ILE A 181 4.45 15.13 10.41
C ILE A 181 3.09 14.99 9.70
N TRP A 182 2.36 13.90 9.96
CA TRP A 182 1.04 13.68 9.36
C TRP A 182 -0.01 14.67 9.89
N ILE A 183 -0.02 14.94 11.20
CA ILE A 183 -0.90 15.96 11.80
C ILE A 183 -0.67 17.32 11.14
N GLU A 184 0.59 17.76 11.05
CA GLU A 184 0.95 19.04 10.43
C GLU A 184 0.55 19.10 8.96
N ALA A 185 0.80 18.01 8.21
CA ALA A 185 0.41 17.91 6.82
C ALA A 185 -1.11 18.08 6.66
N VAL A 186 -1.91 17.34 7.42
CA VAL A 186 -3.38 17.44 7.39
C VAL A 186 -3.83 18.84 7.77
N ASN A 187 -3.42 19.36 8.94
CA ASN A 187 -3.87 20.66 9.43
C ASN A 187 -3.52 21.80 8.46
N SER A 188 -2.33 21.79 7.86
CA SER A 188 -1.91 22.82 6.90
C SER A 188 -2.81 22.95 5.67
N ILE A 189 -3.57 21.89 5.32
CA ILE A 189 -4.56 21.92 4.24
C ILE A 189 -5.78 22.75 4.62
N PHE A 190 -6.20 22.68 5.89
CA PHE A 190 -7.41 23.31 6.44
C PHE A 190 -7.16 24.69 7.04
N GLU A 191 -5.90 25.02 7.36
CA GLU A 191 -5.51 26.36 7.74
C GLU A 191 -5.75 27.36 6.60
N SER A 192 -6.52 28.41 6.89
CA SER A 192 -6.62 29.57 6.03
C SER A 192 -5.29 30.31 6.04
N ARG A 193 -4.45 30.06 5.04
CA ARG A 193 -3.37 31.00 4.71
C ARG A 193 -4.01 32.19 4.01
N ASP A 194 -4.15 33.26 4.78
CA ASP A 194 -4.52 34.61 4.30
C ASP A 194 -3.59 35.09 3.17
#